data_AF-A0A3M7BT45-F1
#
_entry.id   AF-A0A3M7BT45-F1
#
_cell.length_a   1.000
_cell.length_b   1.000
_cell.length_c   1.000
_cell.angle_alpha   90.00
_cell.angle_beta   90.00
_cell.angle_gamma   90.00
#
_symmetry.space_group_name_H-M   'P 1'
#
loop_
_entity.id
_entity.type
_entity.pdbx_description
1 polymer ?
#
loop_
_entity_poly.entity_id
_entity_poly.type
_entity_poly.pdbx_seq_one_letter_code
_entity_poly.pdbx_strand_id
1 'polypeptide(L)'
;LVGLGTFYRQEKLEVGYCGVGRPPTDTITLPNHNQVQLPEWLEPALPRCEPCPPHAFCGELLETTCEPGFVLTQHPLSFGGLVPLPPSCEPDSAKARKVSAVKERAVEELRQQNAKYECGEASKAEVRESALKDTISTRRRKGMSNEEFEDLWASALGEIQNVEEVVSGTDGSGGEFTLRSHSLARIPLTCAVRRHLRETLRQYLWQLITLLTILSSAAYGRHRFIGGREEERQAKALAAQALEKLSQQAALHAYDPAGYRENYISVAQLRDDVLREEFSASRRKKVWERVQRKVEGNSNVRPMVREGRSGDVGRVWEWVGAVGMIESPPGTGDRRKSGSVSFGGASERLLEPRDESDVSAVQKWEDGGKPYY
;
A
#
# COMPACT_ATOMS: atom_id res chain seq x y z
N LEU A 1 -40.32 -57.41 -48.82
CA LEU A 1 -39.82 -56.51 -47.76
C LEU A 1 -39.49 -55.11 -48.28
N VAL A 2 -38.72 -54.96 -49.37
CA VAL A 2 -38.37 -53.63 -49.92
C VAL A 2 -39.60 -52.79 -50.30
N GLY A 3 -40.62 -53.37 -50.96
CA GLY A 3 -41.82 -52.64 -51.36
C GLY A 3 -42.69 -52.11 -50.20
N LEU A 4 -42.67 -52.78 -49.04
CA LEU A 4 -43.39 -52.31 -47.84
C LEU A 4 -42.67 -51.13 -47.19
N GLY A 5 -41.33 -51.15 -47.17
CA GLY A 5 -40.53 -50.04 -46.65
C GLY A 5 -40.64 -48.78 -47.52
N THR A 6 -40.71 -48.93 -48.84
CA THR A 6 -40.90 -47.79 -49.76
C THR A 6 -42.31 -47.19 -49.64
N PHE A 7 -43.33 -48.03 -49.51
CA PHE A 7 -44.71 -47.59 -49.28
C PHE A 7 -44.83 -46.85 -47.93
N TYR A 8 -44.31 -47.45 -46.85
CA TYR A 8 -44.31 -46.83 -45.53
C TYR A 8 -43.57 -45.48 -45.52
N ARG A 9 -42.48 -45.37 -46.28
CA ARG A 9 -41.74 -44.10 -46.41
C ARG A 9 -42.55 -43.02 -47.12
N GLN A 10 -43.25 -43.37 -48.19
CA GLN A 10 -44.11 -42.43 -48.93
C GLN A 10 -45.27 -41.96 -48.05
N GLU A 11 -45.97 -42.90 -47.42
CA GLU A 11 -47.05 -42.58 -46.47
C GLU A 11 -46.55 -41.69 -45.32
N LYS A 12 -45.38 -41.97 -44.74
CA LYS A 12 -44.83 -41.13 -43.67
C LYS A 12 -44.46 -39.71 -44.13
N LEU A 13 -43.98 -39.55 -45.36
CA LEU A 13 -43.71 -38.23 -45.93
C LEU A 13 -45.00 -37.43 -46.20
N GLU A 14 -46.05 -38.10 -46.68
CA GLU A 14 -47.36 -37.47 -46.91
C GLU A 14 -48.08 -37.08 -45.62
N VAL A 15 -47.99 -37.92 -44.57
CA VAL A 15 -48.52 -37.59 -43.24
C VAL A 15 -47.75 -36.42 -42.61
N GLY A 16 -46.43 -36.40 -42.75
CA GLY A 16 -45.58 -35.25 -42.44
C GLY A 16 -45.72 -34.71 -41.01
N TYR A 17 -45.69 -33.39 -40.88
CA TYR A 17 -45.83 -32.67 -39.60
C TYR A 17 -47.29 -32.55 -39.18
N CYS A 18 -47.55 -32.66 -37.87
CA CYS A 18 -48.89 -32.51 -37.30
C CYS A 18 -49.48 -31.14 -37.63
N GLY A 19 -50.66 -31.12 -38.26
CA GLY A 19 -51.38 -29.90 -38.64
C GLY A 19 -51.00 -29.30 -39.99
N VAL A 20 -50.02 -29.88 -40.71
CA VAL A 20 -49.60 -29.44 -42.04
C VAL A 20 -49.85 -30.52 -43.08
N GLY A 21 -49.41 -31.75 -42.79
CA GLY A 21 -49.53 -32.87 -43.72
C GLY A 21 -50.93 -33.52 -43.75
N ARG A 22 -51.04 -34.62 -44.49
CA ARG A 22 -52.30 -35.36 -44.63
C ARG A 22 -52.68 -36.00 -43.30
N PRO A 23 -53.94 -35.90 -42.85
CA PRO A 23 -54.34 -36.57 -41.62
C PRO A 23 -54.16 -38.09 -41.77
N PRO A 24 -53.62 -38.78 -40.76
CA PRO A 24 -53.53 -40.24 -40.78
C PRO A 24 -54.94 -40.81 -40.94
N THR A 25 -55.11 -41.64 -41.97
CA THR A 25 -56.39 -42.27 -42.29
C THR A 25 -56.27 -43.77 -42.08
N ASP A 26 -57.31 -44.37 -41.48
CA ASP A 26 -57.36 -45.81 -41.16
C ASP A 26 -57.59 -46.70 -42.41
N THR A 27 -57.54 -46.09 -43.60
CA THR A 27 -57.78 -46.73 -44.89
C THR A 27 -56.55 -46.62 -45.77
N ILE A 28 -55.93 -47.75 -46.11
CA ILE A 28 -54.89 -47.79 -47.14
C ILE A 28 -55.56 -47.88 -48.52
N THR A 29 -55.16 -47.00 -49.43
CA THR A 29 -55.52 -47.06 -50.85
C THR A 29 -54.53 -47.96 -51.58
N LEU A 30 -54.98 -49.15 -52.00
CA LEU A 30 -54.15 -50.03 -52.83
C LEU A 30 -54.00 -49.45 -54.25
N PRO A 31 -52.97 -49.87 -55.03
CA PRO A 31 -52.75 -49.44 -56.42
C PRO A 31 -53.96 -49.64 -57.35
N ASN A 32 -54.92 -50.48 -56.94
CA ASN A 32 -56.16 -50.77 -57.66
C ASN A 32 -57.34 -49.87 -57.24
N HIS A 33 -57.10 -48.75 -56.53
CA HIS A 33 -58.11 -47.83 -56.00
C HIS A 33 -59.10 -48.41 -54.97
N ASN A 34 -58.88 -49.62 -54.47
CA ASN A 34 -59.68 -50.19 -53.40
C ASN A 34 -59.19 -49.67 -52.04
N GLN A 35 -60.11 -49.14 -51.25
CA GLN A 35 -59.89 -48.77 -49.84
C GLN A 35 -60.12 -50.00 -48.96
N VAL A 36 -59.10 -50.39 -48.19
CA VAL A 36 -59.19 -51.50 -47.24
C VAL A 36 -59.05 -50.93 -45.83
N GLN A 37 -59.98 -51.30 -44.95
CA GLN A 37 -59.90 -50.98 -43.52
C GLN A 37 -58.81 -51.84 -42.87
N LEU A 38 -57.93 -51.21 -42.11
CA LEU A 38 -56.83 -51.89 -41.45
C LEU A 38 -57.33 -52.59 -40.17
N PRO A 39 -56.84 -53.81 -39.86
CA PRO A 39 -57.16 -54.46 -38.61
C PRO A 39 -56.47 -53.76 -37.41
N GLU A 40 -57.16 -53.72 -36.27
CA GLU A 40 -56.81 -52.98 -35.03
C GLU A 40 -55.37 -53.21 -34.52
N TRP A 41 -54.80 -54.40 -34.75
CA TRP A 41 -53.42 -54.72 -34.33
C TRP A 41 -52.32 -53.99 -35.13
N LEU A 42 -52.68 -53.36 -36.27
CA LEU A 42 -51.74 -52.62 -37.12
C LEU A 42 -51.73 -51.10 -36.82
N GLU A 43 -52.62 -50.62 -35.96
CA GLU A 43 -52.69 -49.21 -35.52
C GLU A 43 -51.37 -48.61 -35.00
N PRO A 44 -50.56 -49.32 -34.18
CA PRO A 44 -49.28 -48.77 -33.74
C PRO A 44 -48.22 -48.72 -34.84
N ALA A 45 -48.43 -49.43 -35.95
CA ALA A 45 -47.51 -49.47 -37.09
C ALA A 45 -47.86 -48.45 -38.19
N LEU A 46 -48.93 -47.68 -38.02
CA LEU A 46 -49.29 -46.59 -38.92
C LEU A 46 -48.33 -45.41 -38.76
N PRO A 47 -47.97 -44.72 -39.86
CA PRO A 47 -47.18 -43.51 -39.77
C PRO A 47 -47.99 -42.43 -39.06
N ARG A 48 -47.53 -42.05 -37.87
CA ARG A 48 -48.08 -40.92 -37.11
C ARG A 48 -47.45 -39.62 -37.59
N CYS A 49 -48.18 -38.52 -37.40
CA CYS A 49 -47.63 -37.20 -37.62
C CYS A 49 -46.53 -36.92 -36.60
N GLU A 50 -45.48 -36.24 -37.04
CA GLU A 50 -44.38 -35.82 -36.17
C GLU A 50 -44.67 -34.39 -35.66
N PRO A 51 -44.37 -34.09 -34.39
CA PRO A 51 -44.45 -32.71 -33.92
C PRO A 51 -43.40 -31.84 -34.62
N CYS A 52 -43.73 -30.57 -34.86
CA CYS A 52 -42.77 -29.64 -35.45
C CYS A 52 -41.63 -29.38 -34.44
N PRO A 53 -40.35 -29.57 -34.83
CA PRO A 53 -39.23 -29.28 -33.95
C PRO A 53 -39.19 -27.80 -33.54
N PRO A 54 -38.65 -27.49 -32.34
CA PRO A 54 -38.52 -26.11 -31.90
C PRO A 54 -37.61 -25.32 -32.85
N HIS A 55 -37.89 -24.02 -33.02
CA HIS A 55 -37.14 -23.10 -33.87
C HIS A 55 -37.10 -23.50 -35.36
N ALA A 56 -38.15 -24.17 -35.84
CA ALA A 56 -38.30 -24.59 -37.22
C ALA A 56 -39.64 -24.14 -37.81
N PHE A 57 -39.61 -23.80 -39.09
CA PHE A 57 -40.77 -23.65 -39.95
C PHE A 57 -40.99 -24.97 -40.70
N CYS A 58 -42.11 -25.63 -40.39
CA CYS A 58 -42.48 -26.93 -40.93
C CYS A 58 -43.41 -26.81 -42.15
N GLY A 59 -43.02 -27.43 -43.26
CA GLY A 59 -43.79 -27.51 -44.50
C GLY A 59 -44.34 -28.91 -44.79
N GLU A 60 -44.88 -29.10 -45.99
CA GLU A 60 -45.32 -30.41 -46.48
C GLU A 60 -44.12 -31.35 -46.70
N LEU A 61 -44.36 -32.66 -46.81
CA LEU A 61 -43.32 -33.66 -47.13
C LEU A 61 -42.13 -33.73 -46.16
N LEU A 62 -42.35 -33.36 -44.89
CA LEU A 62 -41.29 -33.20 -43.87
C LEU A 62 -40.22 -32.17 -44.27
N GLU A 63 -40.56 -31.17 -45.10
CA GLU A 63 -39.67 -30.06 -45.38
C GLU A 63 -39.56 -29.15 -44.15
N THR A 64 -38.34 -28.89 -43.70
CA THR A 64 -38.07 -28.01 -42.55
C THR A 64 -37.13 -26.90 -42.95
N THR A 65 -37.50 -25.68 -42.60
CA THR A 65 -36.62 -24.52 -42.68
C THR A 65 -36.37 -24.00 -41.28
N CYS A 66 -35.12 -23.94 -40.83
CA CYS A 66 -34.82 -23.44 -39.48
C CYS A 66 -34.95 -21.91 -39.40
N GLU A 67 -35.27 -21.41 -38.21
CA GLU A 67 -35.21 -19.97 -37.91
C GLU A 67 -33.78 -19.40 -38.09
N PRO A 68 -33.63 -18.09 -38.34
CA PRO A 68 -32.31 -17.46 -38.44
C PRO A 68 -31.47 -17.73 -37.18
N GLY A 69 -30.26 -18.28 -37.37
CA GLY A 69 -29.35 -18.64 -36.26
C GLY A 69 -29.37 -20.12 -35.88
N PHE A 70 -30.26 -20.92 -36.46
CA PHE A 70 -30.31 -22.36 -36.30
C PHE A 70 -29.93 -23.06 -37.62
N VAL A 71 -29.21 -24.17 -37.51
CA VAL A 71 -28.78 -24.98 -38.64
C VAL A 71 -29.51 -26.31 -38.61
N LEU A 72 -29.96 -26.74 -39.78
CA LEU A 72 -30.63 -28.01 -39.96
C LEU A 72 -29.63 -29.15 -39.79
N THR A 73 -29.83 -29.96 -38.76
CA THR A 73 -29.05 -31.16 -38.47
C THR A 73 -29.91 -32.40 -38.72
N GLN A 74 -29.39 -33.32 -39.52
CA GLN A 74 -30.10 -34.56 -39.84
C GLN A 74 -30.03 -35.51 -38.66
N HIS A 75 -31.15 -36.20 -38.37
CA HIS A 75 -31.18 -37.20 -37.32
C HIS A 75 -30.19 -38.35 -37.63
N PRO A 76 -29.39 -38.86 -36.68
CA PRO A 76 -28.36 -39.87 -36.95
C PRO A 76 -28.94 -41.17 -37.55
N LEU A 77 -30.17 -41.53 -37.18
CA LEU A 77 -30.90 -42.69 -37.71
C LEU A 77 -31.60 -42.44 -39.05
N SER A 78 -31.54 -41.22 -39.61
CA SER A 78 -32.16 -40.88 -40.90
C SER A 78 -31.38 -41.49 -42.09
N PHE A 79 -30.10 -41.85 -41.90
CA PHE A 79 -29.21 -42.40 -42.95
C PHE A 79 -29.28 -41.60 -44.26
N GLY A 80 -29.21 -40.27 -44.17
CA GLY A 80 -29.27 -39.39 -45.35
C GLY A 80 -30.66 -39.30 -45.99
N GLY A 81 -31.75 -39.47 -45.23
CA GLY A 81 -33.13 -39.38 -45.70
C GLY A 81 -33.72 -40.70 -46.19
N LEU A 82 -33.04 -41.83 -45.95
CA LEU A 82 -33.57 -43.16 -46.22
C LEU A 82 -34.70 -43.50 -45.24
N VAL A 83 -34.51 -43.19 -43.96
CA VAL A 83 -35.55 -43.30 -42.94
C VAL A 83 -36.17 -41.92 -42.75
N PRO A 84 -37.49 -41.74 -42.99
CA PRO A 84 -38.18 -40.46 -42.85
C PRO A 84 -38.35 -40.10 -41.36
N LEU A 85 -37.26 -39.62 -40.75
CA LEU A 85 -37.23 -39.01 -39.44
C LEU A 85 -37.03 -37.50 -39.61
N PRO A 86 -37.73 -36.67 -38.82
CA PRO A 86 -37.61 -35.23 -38.92
C PRO A 86 -36.19 -34.79 -38.53
N PRO A 87 -35.59 -33.81 -39.23
CA PRO A 87 -34.36 -33.18 -38.81
C PRO A 87 -34.59 -32.29 -37.58
N SER A 88 -33.51 -31.95 -36.87
CA SER A 88 -33.53 -31.05 -35.72
C SER A 88 -32.83 -29.72 -36.07
N CYS A 89 -33.38 -28.61 -35.60
CA CYS A 89 -32.76 -27.29 -35.74
C CYS A 89 -31.92 -27.00 -34.49
N GLU A 90 -30.61 -27.09 -34.61
CA GLU A 90 -29.68 -26.81 -33.51
C GLU A 90 -29.06 -25.41 -33.67
N PRO A 91 -28.76 -24.68 -32.58
CA PRO A 91 -28.08 -23.40 -32.66
C PRO A 91 -26.75 -23.50 -33.42
N ASP A 92 -26.46 -22.55 -34.33
CA ASP A 92 -25.25 -22.57 -35.14
C ASP A 92 -23.99 -22.33 -34.28
N SER A 93 -23.41 -23.42 -33.78
CA SER A 93 -22.17 -23.37 -33.01
C SER A 93 -20.98 -22.87 -33.84
N ALA A 94 -21.00 -23.01 -35.17
CA ALA A 94 -19.93 -22.54 -36.04
C ALA A 94 -19.98 -21.02 -36.24
N LYS A 95 -21.17 -20.45 -36.50
CA LYS A 95 -21.37 -18.99 -36.51
C LYS A 95 -21.09 -18.39 -35.14
N ALA A 96 -21.60 -18.98 -34.06
CA ALA A 96 -21.32 -18.51 -32.70
C ALA A 96 -19.81 -18.50 -32.37
N ARG A 97 -19.05 -19.51 -32.79
CA ARG A 97 -17.59 -19.53 -32.65
C ARG A 97 -16.91 -18.41 -33.46
N LYS A 98 -17.37 -18.14 -34.68
CA LYS A 98 -16.85 -17.03 -35.50
C LYS A 98 -17.14 -15.68 -34.85
N VAL A 99 -18.35 -15.48 -34.34
CA VAL A 99 -18.77 -14.27 -33.61
C VAL A 99 -17.92 -14.09 -32.34
N SER A 100 -17.75 -15.13 -31.53
CA SER A 100 -16.87 -15.07 -30.34
C SER A 100 -15.43 -14.72 -30.71
N ALA A 101 -14.91 -15.26 -31.81
CA ALA A 101 -13.56 -14.94 -32.28
C ALA A 101 -13.43 -13.47 -32.75
N VAL A 102 -14.48 -12.86 -33.31
CA VAL A 102 -14.50 -11.43 -33.65
C VAL A 102 -14.59 -10.59 -32.38
N LYS A 103 -15.47 -10.95 -31.45
CA LYS A 103 -15.60 -10.31 -30.12
C LYS A 103 -14.29 -10.28 -29.37
N GLU A 104 -13.63 -11.43 -29.21
CA GLU A 104 -12.36 -11.53 -28.47
C GLU A 104 -11.27 -10.64 -29.08
N ARG A 105 -11.22 -10.52 -30.41
CA ARG A 105 -10.29 -9.62 -31.09
C ARG A 105 -10.64 -8.15 -30.85
N ALA A 106 -11.92 -7.79 -30.94
CA ALA A 106 -12.37 -6.42 -30.68
C ALA A 106 -12.05 -5.99 -29.24
N VAL A 107 -12.34 -6.85 -28.28
CA VAL A 107 -12.02 -6.65 -26.86
C VAL A 107 -10.51 -6.53 -26.65
N GLU A 108 -9.71 -7.36 -27.31
CA GLU A 108 -8.25 -7.28 -27.22
C GLU A 108 -7.70 -5.94 -27.75
N GLU A 109 -8.25 -5.40 -28.84
CA GLU A 109 -7.88 -4.06 -29.31
C GLU A 109 -8.30 -2.98 -28.29
N LEU A 110 -9.47 -3.09 -27.67
CA LEU A 110 -9.90 -2.16 -26.61
C LEU A 110 -8.96 -2.22 -25.39
N ARG A 111 -8.50 -3.42 -24.99
CA ARG A 111 -7.50 -3.61 -23.92
C ARG A 111 -6.16 -2.97 -24.28
N GLN A 112 -5.71 -3.13 -25.52
CA GLN A 112 -4.48 -2.50 -26.01
C GLN A 112 -4.57 -0.97 -25.99
N GLN A 113 -5.71 -0.41 -26.40
CA GLN A 113 -5.93 1.04 -26.36
C GLN A 113 -6.00 1.57 -24.92
N ASN A 114 -6.68 0.87 -24.03
CA ASN A 114 -6.68 1.22 -22.60
C ASN A 114 -5.27 1.18 -22.02
N ALA A 115 -4.46 0.16 -22.35
CA ALA A 115 -3.08 0.09 -21.91
C ALA A 115 -2.24 1.28 -22.38
N LYS A 116 -2.38 1.68 -23.66
CA LYS A 116 -1.70 2.88 -24.19
C LYS A 116 -2.14 4.15 -23.48
N TYR A 117 -3.43 4.29 -23.17
CA TYR A 117 -3.95 5.44 -22.45
C TYR A 117 -3.41 5.51 -21.01
N GLU A 118 -3.50 4.42 -20.27
CA GLU A 118 -3.01 4.31 -18.88
C GLU A 118 -1.51 4.59 -18.77
N CYS A 119 -0.73 4.23 -19.80
CA CYS A 119 0.70 4.49 -19.87
C CYS A 119 1.06 5.88 -20.43
N GLY A 120 0.07 6.68 -20.83
CA GLY A 120 0.25 8.04 -21.35
C GLY A 120 0.69 8.12 -22.82
N GLU A 121 0.62 7.02 -23.57
CA GLU A 121 0.91 6.97 -25.01
C GLU A 121 -0.30 7.43 -25.85
N ALA A 122 -1.52 7.20 -25.36
CA ALA A 122 -2.75 7.65 -26.00
C ALA A 122 -3.44 8.75 -25.17
N SER A 123 -4.02 9.74 -25.85
CA SER A 123 -4.71 10.87 -25.19
C SER A 123 -6.15 10.54 -24.79
N LYS A 124 -6.78 9.56 -25.43
CA LYS A 124 -8.15 9.10 -25.16
C LYS A 124 -8.16 7.59 -24.97
N ALA A 125 -8.94 7.12 -24.01
CA ALA A 125 -9.19 5.69 -23.76
C ALA A 125 -10.37 5.14 -24.58
N GLU A 126 -11.29 6.02 -24.97
CA GLU A 126 -12.49 5.70 -25.73
C GLU A 126 -12.16 5.57 -27.22
N VAL A 127 -12.70 4.53 -27.83
CA VAL A 127 -12.53 4.22 -29.25
C VAL A 127 -13.90 4.28 -29.91
N ARG A 128 -13.99 4.95 -31.07
CA ARG A 128 -15.22 4.99 -31.87
C ARG A 128 -15.50 3.62 -32.46
N GLU A 129 -16.78 3.24 -32.54
CA GLU A 129 -17.20 1.97 -33.14
C GLU A 129 -16.69 1.83 -34.58
N SER A 130 -16.80 2.89 -35.38
CA SER A 130 -16.32 2.97 -36.77
C SER A 130 -14.83 2.64 -36.88
N ALA A 131 -14.01 3.31 -36.06
CA ALA A 131 -12.56 3.08 -36.01
C ALA A 131 -12.19 1.67 -35.51
N LEU A 132 -12.95 1.12 -34.56
CA LEU A 132 -12.74 -0.23 -34.07
C LEU A 132 -13.04 -1.25 -35.17
N LYS A 133 -14.16 -1.09 -35.87
CA LYS A 133 -14.56 -1.93 -37.00
C LYS A 133 -13.51 -1.93 -38.11
N ASP A 134 -12.97 -0.77 -38.47
CA ASP A 134 -11.90 -0.64 -39.47
C ASP A 134 -10.61 -1.35 -39.04
N THR A 135 -10.28 -1.27 -37.75
CA THR A 135 -9.10 -1.96 -37.20
C THR A 135 -9.26 -3.48 -37.24
N ILE A 136 -10.47 -3.99 -36.98
CA ILE A 136 -10.75 -5.42 -37.00
C ILE A 136 -10.90 -5.95 -38.44
N SER A 137 -11.48 -5.16 -39.36
CA SER A 137 -11.65 -5.54 -40.76
C SER A 137 -10.30 -5.70 -41.47
N THR A 138 -9.32 -4.83 -41.17
CA THR A 138 -7.95 -4.94 -41.70
C THR A 138 -7.19 -6.15 -41.15
N ARG A 139 -7.51 -6.62 -39.93
CA ARG A 139 -6.92 -7.80 -39.27
C ARG A 139 -7.77 -9.08 -39.43
N ARG A 140 -8.68 -9.11 -40.40
CA ARG A 140 -9.55 -10.25 -40.68
C ARG A 140 -8.76 -11.49 -41.14
N ARG A 141 -9.33 -12.68 -40.92
CA ARG A 141 -8.77 -13.94 -41.48
C ARG A 141 -8.82 -13.91 -43.01
N LYS A 142 -7.74 -14.36 -43.65
CA LYS A 142 -7.68 -14.52 -45.12
C LYS A 142 -8.75 -15.53 -45.55
N GLY A 143 -9.66 -15.12 -46.44
CA GLY A 143 -10.75 -15.96 -46.96
C GLY A 143 -12.16 -15.59 -46.50
N MET A 144 -12.34 -14.66 -45.57
CA MET A 144 -13.66 -14.11 -45.22
C MET A 144 -14.04 -12.97 -46.18
N SER A 145 -15.29 -12.93 -46.65
CA SER A 145 -15.80 -11.82 -47.49
C SER A 145 -16.12 -10.58 -46.65
N ASN A 146 -16.35 -9.43 -47.30
CA ASN A 146 -16.76 -8.22 -46.57
C ASN A 146 -18.17 -8.37 -46.01
N GLU A 147 -19.09 -8.96 -46.77
CA GLU A 147 -20.47 -9.18 -46.37
C GLU A 147 -20.57 -10.17 -45.20
N GLU A 148 -19.79 -11.26 -45.24
CA GLU A 148 -19.72 -12.21 -44.12
C GLU A 148 -19.18 -11.53 -42.85
N PHE A 149 -18.20 -10.63 -42.99
CA PHE A 149 -17.66 -9.89 -41.85
C PHE A 149 -18.69 -8.94 -41.25
N GLU A 150 -19.47 -8.23 -42.08
CA GLU A 150 -20.50 -7.31 -41.62
C GLU A 150 -21.60 -8.01 -40.81
N ASP A 151 -22.06 -9.19 -41.25
CA ASP A 151 -23.03 -10.02 -40.52
C ASP A 151 -22.47 -10.51 -39.17
N LEU A 152 -21.20 -10.95 -39.17
CA LEU A 152 -20.51 -11.36 -37.94
C LEU A 152 -20.27 -10.19 -36.99
N TRP A 153 -19.96 -8.99 -37.52
CA TRP A 153 -19.73 -7.78 -36.74
C TRP A 153 -21.03 -7.30 -36.08
N ALA A 154 -22.14 -7.25 -36.81
CA ALA A 154 -23.44 -6.86 -36.27
C ALA A 154 -23.86 -7.75 -35.09
N SER A 155 -23.63 -9.06 -35.23
CA SER A 155 -23.88 -10.03 -34.16
C SER A 155 -22.91 -9.85 -32.98
N ALA A 156 -21.62 -9.63 -33.26
CA ALA A 156 -20.59 -9.47 -32.24
C ALA A 156 -20.72 -8.17 -31.44
N LEU A 157 -21.21 -7.08 -32.04
CA LEU A 157 -21.33 -5.77 -31.39
C LEU A 157 -22.21 -5.83 -30.14
N GLY A 158 -23.32 -6.57 -30.19
CA GLY A 158 -24.18 -6.81 -29.03
C GLY A 158 -23.45 -7.60 -27.94
N GLU A 159 -22.70 -8.65 -28.30
CA GLU A 159 -21.92 -9.42 -27.33
C GLU A 159 -20.77 -8.61 -26.71
N ILE A 160 -20.11 -7.72 -27.49
CA ILE A 160 -19.01 -6.86 -27.01
C ILE A 160 -19.51 -5.90 -25.94
N GLN A 161 -20.71 -5.32 -26.11
CA GLN A 161 -21.33 -4.43 -25.13
C GLN A 161 -21.73 -5.17 -23.84
N ASN A 162 -22.05 -6.45 -23.94
CA ASN A 162 -22.42 -7.27 -22.79
C ASN A 162 -21.20 -7.77 -21.98
N VAL A 163 -19.96 -7.49 -22.41
CA VAL A 163 -18.77 -7.83 -21.64
C VAL A 163 -18.62 -6.85 -20.48
N GLU A 164 -18.51 -7.36 -19.25
CA GLU A 164 -18.39 -6.56 -18.02
C GLU A 164 -17.25 -5.53 -18.02
N GLU A 165 -16.19 -5.79 -18.78
CA GLU A 165 -15.03 -4.90 -18.85
C GLU A 165 -15.20 -3.73 -19.84
N VAL A 166 -16.24 -3.78 -20.69
CA VAL A 166 -16.50 -2.80 -21.75
C VAL A 166 -17.62 -1.87 -21.33
N VAL A 167 -17.35 -0.56 -21.39
CA VAL A 167 -18.33 0.49 -21.17
C VAL A 167 -18.61 1.17 -22.50
N SER A 168 -19.90 1.22 -22.86
CA SER A 168 -20.39 1.97 -24.00
C SER A 168 -20.77 3.39 -23.60
N GLY A 169 -20.50 4.34 -24.49
CA GLY A 169 -20.83 5.74 -24.32
C GLY A 169 -21.24 6.37 -25.65
N THR A 170 -21.73 7.60 -25.58
CA THR A 170 -22.02 8.42 -26.76
C THR A 170 -21.26 9.73 -26.64
N ASP A 171 -20.46 10.06 -27.65
CA ASP A 171 -19.70 11.31 -27.67
C ASP A 171 -20.66 12.51 -27.67
N GLY A 172 -20.59 13.33 -26.61
CA GLY A 172 -21.49 14.48 -26.41
C GLY A 172 -21.41 15.58 -27.48
N SER A 173 -20.43 15.54 -28.38
CA SER A 173 -20.28 16.50 -29.48
C SER A 173 -20.71 15.99 -30.85
N GLY A 174 -21.15 14.73 -30.98
CA GLY A 174 -21.42 14.12 -32.29
C GLY A 174 -22.37 12.91 -32.31
N GLY A 175 -22.81 12.41 -31.16
CA GLY A 175 -23.74 11.27 -31.08
C GLY A 175 -23.15 9.94 -31.55
N GLU A 176 -21.84 9.89 -31.82
CA GLU A 176 -21.16 8.68 -32.27
C GLU A 176 -20.94 7.72 -31.09
N PHE A 177 -21.15 6.43 -31.34
CA PHE A 177 -21.03 5.37 -30.35
C PHE A 177 -19.56 5.09 -30.03
N THR A 178 -19.20 5.15 -28.74
CA THR A 178 -17.85 4.90 -28.24
C THR A 178 -17.82 3.70 -27.31
N LEU A 179 -16.71 2.97 -27.35
CA LEU A 179 -16.43 1.80 -26.54
C LEU A 179 -15.11 2.00 -25.81
N ARG A 180 -15.07 1.64 -24.53
CA ARG A 180 -13.87 1.66 -23.70
C ARG A 180 -13.76 0.36 -22.91
N SER A 181 -12.55 -0.20 -22.81
CA SER A 181 -12.26 -1.27 -21.84
C SER A 181 -11.64 -0.70 -20.56
N HIS A 182 -11.99 -1.26 -19.40
CA HIS A 182 -11.36 -0.97 -18.11
C HIS A 182 -10.31 -2.02 -17.68
N SER A 183 -10.09 -3.04 -18.51
CA SER A 183 -9.18 -4.12 -18.17
C SER A 183 -7.71 -3.72 -18.25
N LEU A 184 -6.95 -4.19 -17.26
CA LEU A 184 -5.51 -3.93 -17.10
C LEU A 184 -4.65 -5.06 -17.70
N ALA A 185 -5.26 -6.06 -18.34
CA ALA A 185 -4.60 -7.29 -18.76
C ALA A 185 -3.44 -7.06 -19.75
N ARG A 186 -3.48 -5.98 -20.53
CA ARG A 186 -2.47 -5.69 -21.58
C ARG A 186 -1.46 -4.60 -21.20
N ILE A 187 -1.47 -4.13 -19.96
CA ILE A 187 -0.54 -3.11 -19.49
C ILE A 187 0.87 -3.72 -19.33
N PRO A 188 1.93 -3.09 -19.88
CA PRO A 188 3.29 -3.57 -19.68
C PRO A 188 3.71 -3.44 -18.21
N LEU A 189 4.49 -4.41 -17.72
CA LEU A 189 4.90 -4.48 -16.30
C LEU A 189 5.56 -3.21 -15.79
N THR A 190 6.35 -2.53 -16.62
CA THR A 190 7.00 -1.26 -16.27
C THR A 190 5.99 -0.16 -15.97
N CYS A 191 4.92 -0.08 -16.77
CA CYS A 191 3.84 0.88 -16.58
C CYS A 191 2.98 0.51 -15.38
N ALA A 192 2.65 -0.78 -15.19
CA ALA A 192 1.91 -1.26 -14.03
C ALA A 192 2.64 -0.94 -12.72
N VAL A 193 3.95 -1.18 -12.65
CA VAL A 193 4.78 -0.84 -11.47
C VAL A 193 4.85 0.67 -11.26
N ARG A 194 5.06 1.47 -12.31
CA ARG A 194 5.09 2.93 -12.20
C ARG A 194 3.76 3.49 -11.69
N ARG A 195 2.65 2.99 -12.24
CA ARG A 195 1.30 3.36 -11.81
C ARG A 195 1.08 2.99 -10.35
N HIS A 196 1.38 1.74 -9.98
CA HIS A 196 1.25 1.26 -8.61
C HIS A 196 2.10 2.10 -7.63
N LEU A 197 3.36 2.34 -7.95
CA LEU A 197 4.23 3.20 -7.13
C LEU A 197 3.65 4.61 -6.99
N ARG A 198 3.11 5.20 -8.07
CA ARG A 198 2.54 6.54 -8.05
C ARG A 198 1.26 6.61 -7.20
N GLU A 199 0.39 5.62 -7.33
CA GLU A 199 -0.84 5.52 -6.54
C GLU A 199 -0.53 5.29 -5.06
N THR A 200 0.38 4.34 -4.76
CA THR A 200 0.84 4.06 -3.40
C THR A 200 1.54 5.27 -2.79
N LEU A 201 2.44 5.94 -3.53
CA LEU A 201 3.05 7.19 -3.07
C LEU A 201 1.99 8.25 -2.77
N ARG A 202 0.98 8.42 -3.63
CA ARG A 202 -0.09 9.40 -3.39
C ARG A 202 -0.91 9.07 -2.14
N GLN A 203 -1.26 7.81 -1.92
CA GLN A 203 -2.03 7.37 -0.76
C GLN A 203 -1.24 7.52 0.55
N TYR A 204 0.05 7.20 0.51
CA TYR A 204 0.91 7.10 1.70
C TYR A 204 1.90 8.27 1.87
N LEU A 205 1.88 9.30 1.02
CA LEU A 205 2.84 10.41 1.06
C LEU A 205 2.88 11.07 2.43
N TRP A 206 1.71 11.43 2.96
CA TRP A 206 1.63 12.08 4.26
C TRP A 206 2.06 11.17 5.39
N GLN A 207 1.71 9.88 5.34
CA GLN A 207 2.15 8.91 6.34
C GLN A 207 3.68 8.74 6.34
N LEU A 208 4.30 8.69 5.16
CA LEU A 208 5.75 8.63 5.01
C LEU A 208 6.43 9.90 5.52
N ILE A 209 5.89 11.09 5.22
CA ILE A 209 6.39 12.36 5.75
C ILE A 209 6.29 12.40 7.27
N THR A 210 5.17 11.98 7.85
CA THR A 210 4.98 11.93 9.31
C THR A 210 5.97 10.97 9.96
N LEU A 211 6.17 9.78 9.39
CA LEU A 211 7.15 8.81 9.90
C LEU A 211 8.57 9.37 9.81
N LEU A 212 8.95 9.97 8.68
CA LEU A 212 10.28 10.53 8.46
C LEU A 212 10.56 11.71 9.40
N THR A 213 9.57 12.56 9.64
CA THR A 213 9.69 13.69 10.56
C THR A 213 9.84 13.22 12.01
N ILE A 214 9.05 12.24 12.44
CA ILE A 214 9.18 11.64 13.78
C ILE A 214 10.58 11.02 13.96
N LEU A 215 11.05 10.24 12.99
CA LEU A 215 12.38 9.61 13.05
C LEU A 215 13.50 10.65 13.09
N SER A 216 13.40 11.70 12.26
CA SER A 216 14.38 12.79 12.22
C SER A 216 14.40 13.59 13.52
N SER A 217 13.22 13.90 14.08
CA SER A 217 13.10 14.58 15.38
C SER A 217 13.66 13.74 16.52
N ALA A 218 13.39 12.43 16.54
CA ALA A 218 13.94 11.51 17.53
C ALA A 218 15.47 11.40 17.44
N ALA A 219 16.01 11.28 16.22
CA ALA A 219 17.45 11.24 15.98
C ALA A 219 18.13 12.55 16.40
N TYR A 220 17.55 13.69 16.03
CA TYR A 220 18.04 15.02 16.42
C TYR A 220 18.00 15.22 17.95
N GLY A 221 16.90 14.83 18.58
CA GLY A 221 16.73 14.88 20.03
C GLY A 221 17.79 14.05 20.75
N ARG A 222 18.02 12.81 20.30
CA ARG A 222 19.06 11.92 20.83
C ARG A 222 20.45 12.52 20.67
N HIS A 223 20.79 13.02 19.48
CA HIS A 223 22.09 13.64 19.21
C HIS A 223 22.33 14.84 20.13
N ARG A 224 21.33 15.72 20.29
CA ARG A 224 21.42 16.89 21.16
C ARG A 224 21.51 16.52 22.64
N PHE A 225 20.79 15.50 23.08
CA PHE A 225 20.80 15.05 24.47
C PHE A 225 22.14 14.43 24.87
N ILE A 226 22.68 13.53 24.04
CA ILE A 226 23.96 12.87 24.31
C ILE A 226 25.10 13.90 24.35
N GLY A 227 25.20 14.77 23.33
CA GLY A 227 26.22 15.82 23.33
C GLY A 227 26.06 16.81 24.50
N GLY A 228 24.82 17.13 24.88
CA GLY A 228 24.54 17.99 26.04
C GLY A 228 25.03 17.39 27.37
N ARG A 229 24.86 16.07 27.55
CA ARG A 229 25.25 15.35 28.77
C ARG A 229 26.77 15.24 28.91
N GLU A 230 27.50 15.03 27.82
CA GLU A 230 28.97 15.05 27.82
C GLU A 230 29.51 16.43 28.19
N GLU A 231 28.99 17.49 27.56
CA GLU A 231 29.36 18.87 27.89
C GLU A 231 29.00 19.22 29.35
N GLU A 232 27.90 18.69 29.89
CA GLU A 232 27.54 18.93 31.30
C GLU A 232 28.49 18.21 32.28
N ARG A 233 28.90 16.98 31.98
CA ARG A 233 29.90 16.25 32.79
C ARG A 233 31.22 16.99 32.80
N GLN A 234 31.69 17.43 31.64
CA GLN A 234 32.91 18.24 31.52
C GLN A 234 32.77 19.54 32.30
N ALA A 235 31.65 20.26 32.16
CA ALA A 235 31.42 21.49 32.91
C ALA A 235 31.40 21.29 34.44
N LYS A 236 30.89 20.15 34.94
CA LYS A 236 30.95 19.82 36.38
C LYS A 236 32.38 19.56 36.84
N ALA A 237 33.16 18.79 36.09
CA ALA A 237 34.56 18.51 36.42
C ALA A 237 35.41 19.79 36.42
N LEU A 238 35.25 20.64 35.40
CA LEU A 238 35.95 21.92 35.29
C LEU A 238 35.51 22.90 36.39
N ALA A 239 34.23 22.92 36.75
CA ALA A 239 33.75 23.73 37.88
C ALA A 239 34.36 23.27 39.22
N ALA A 240 34.51 21.96 39.43
CA ALA A 240 35.17 21.44 40.62
C ALA A 240 36.65 21.88 40.69
N GLN A 241 37.38 21.82 39.57
CA GLN A 241 38.75 22.34 39.49
C GLN A 241 38.83 23.85 39.75
N ALA A 242 37.87 24.62 39.22
CA ALA A 242 37.78 26.06 39.45
C ALA A 242 37.56 26.39 40.94
N LEU A 243 36.65 25.68 41.61
CA LEU A 243 36.38 25.83 43.03
C LEU A 243 37.60 25.44 43.89
N GLU A 244 38.30 24.36 43.52
CA GLU A 244 39.52 23.93 44.19
C GLU A 244 40.64 24.98 44.06
N LYS A 245 40.77 25.64 42.92
CA LYS A 245 41.74 26.74 42.76
C LYS A 245 41.37 27.97 43.60
N LEU A 246 40.09 28.29 43.70
CA LEU A 246 39.61 29.39 44.56
C LEU A 246 39.84 29.07 46.05
N SER A 247 39.57 27.85 46.49
CA SER A 247 39.80 27.44 47.88
C SER A 247 41.30 27.41 48.22
N GLN A 248 42.15 26.89 47.33
CA GLN A 248 43.61 26.91 47.47
C GLN A 248 44.15 28.34 47.56
N GLN A 249 43.69 29.26 46.71
CA GLN A 249 44.12 30.65 46.77
C GLN A 249 43.72 31.32 48.09
N ALA A 250 42.50 31.07 48.58
CA ALA A 250 42.07 31.57 49.87
C ALA A 250 42.88 30.97 51.03
N ALA A 251 43.26 29.69 50.95
CA ALA A 251 44.14 29.03 51.92
C ALA A 251 45.55 29.63 51.94
N LEU A 252 46.13 29.88 50.76
CA LEU A 252 47.44 30.51 50.63
C LEU A 252 47.44 31.95 51.18
N HIS A 253 46.40 32.73 50.85
CA HIS A 253 46.22 34.07 51.39
C HIS A 253 46.01 34.06 52.92
N ALA A 254 45.27 33.09 53.45
CA ALA A 254 45.06 32.96 54.89
C ALA A 254 46.35 32.58 55.65
N TYR A 255 47.22 31.78 55.03
CA TYR A 255 48.49 31.35 55.61
C TYR A 255 49.58 32.43 55.55
N ASP A 256 49.78 33.05 54.38
CA ASP A 256 50.75 34.14 54.18
C ASP A 256 50.12 35.30 53.40
N PRO A 257 49.45 36.24 54.10
CA PRO A 257 48.87 37.43 53.48
C PRO A 257 49.91 38.39 52.86
N ALA A 258 51.19 38.31 53.27
CA ALA A 258 52.22 39.20 52.78
C ALA A 258 52.73 38.75 51.40
N GLY A 259 52.91 37.44 51.21
CA GLY A 259 53.26 36.82 49.93
C GLY A 259 52.08 36.72 48.95
N TYR A 260 50.92 36.30 49.44
CA TYR A 260 49.68 36.19 48.65
C TYR A 260 48.70 37.27 49.08
N ARG A 261 48.84 38.49 48.54
CA ARG A 261 48.00 39.64 48.91
C ARG A 261 46.55 39.60 48.40
N GLU A 262 46.27 38.77 47.39
CA GLU A 262 44.95 38.67 46.77
C GLU A 262 44.25 37.41 47.24
N ASN A 263 43.08 37.57 47.85
CA ASN A 263 42.21 36.47 48.25
C ASN A 263 41.20 36.07 47.15
N TYR A 264 41.32 36.67 45.96
CA TYR A 264 40.46 36.45 44.80
C TYR A 264 41.28 36.08 43.57
N ILE A 265 40.61 35.44 42.60
CA ILE A 265 41.19 35.15 41.28
C ILE A 265 40.34 35.86 40.21
N SER A 266 40.98 36.41 39.19
CA SER A 266 40.24 36.97 38.05
C SER A 266 39.55 35.87 37.24
N VAL A 267 38.31 36.14 36.82
CA VAL A 267 37.47 35.20 36.06
C VAL A 267 38.13 34.86 34.71
N ALA A 268 38.85 35.83 34.12
CA ALA A 268 39.59 35.62 32.87
C ALA A 268 40.78 34.67 33.06
N GLN A 269 41.60 34.88 34.11
CA GLN A 269 42.71 33.99 34.41
C GLN A 269 42.23 32.58 34.76
N LEU A 270 41.21 32.46 35.60
CA LEU A 270 40.67 31.16 35.98
C LEU A 270 40.07 30.40 34.79
N ARG A 271 39.43 31.12 33.85
CA ARG A 271 38.97 30.53 32.59
C ARG A 271 40.12 29.96 31.79
N ASP A 272 41.16 30.74 31.61
CA ASP A 272 42.29 30.36 30.76
C ASP A 272 43.13 29.24 31.42
N ASP A 273 43.14 29.17 32.75
CA ASP A 273 43.77 28.10 33.54
C ASP A 273 42.98 26.79 33.55
N VAL A 274 41.65 26.85 33.66
CA VAL A 274 40.79 25.66 33.70
C VAL A 274 40.52 25.10 32.29
N LEU A 275 40.50 25.95 31.26
CA LEU A 275 40.21 25.55 29.87
C LEU A 275 41.46 25.43 28.99
N ARG A 276 42.63 25.11 29.57
CA ARG A 276 43.90 24.98 28.83
C ARG A 276 43.85 23.97 27.69
N GLU A 277 43.07 22.91 27.85
CA GLU A 277 42.94 21.82 26.87
C GLU A 277 41.88 22.08 25.78
N GLU A 278 41.02 23.09 25.94
CA GLU A 278 39.95 23.38 24.97
C GLU A 278 40.39 24.45 23.98
N PHE A 279 40.80 24.03 22.78
CA PHE A 279 41.30 24.92 21.73
C PHE A 279 40.21 25.61 20.90
N SER A 280 38.97 25.10 20.91
CA SER A 280 37.91 25.65 20.07
C SER A 280 37.22 26.86 20.73
N ALA A 281 37.26 28.03 20.08
CA ALA A 281 36.76 29.28 20.66
C ALA A 281 35.25 29.23 21.01
N SER A 282 34.45 28.66 20.11
CA SER A 282 32.99 28.55 20.29
C SER A 282 32.62 27.59 21.43
N ARG A 283 33.30 26.44 21.55
CA ARG A 283 33.04 25.49 22.63
C ARG A 283 33.58 26.01 23.96
N ARG A 284 34.74 26.66 23.95
CA ARG A 284 35.32 27.33 25.13
C ARG A 284 34.33 28.32 25.74
N LYS A 285 33.71 29.18 24.92
CA LYS A 285 32.67 30.12 25.39
C LYS A 285 31.46 29.37 25.99
N LYS A 286 30.92 28.37 25.27
CA LYS A 286 29.73 27.60 25.69
C LYS A 286 29.96 26.79 26.98
N VAL A 287 31.13 26.15 27.12
CA VAL A 287 31.51 25.38 28.31
C VAL A 287 31.76 26.35 29.47
N TRP A 288 32.48 27.45 29.24
CA TRP A 288 32.72 28.46 30.26
C TRP A 288 31.44 29.06 30.83
N GLU A 289 30.46 29.41 29.99
CA GLU A 289 29.16 29.91 30.45
C GLU A 289 28.45 28.92 31.40
N ARG A 290 28.62 27.61 31.18
CA ARG A 290 28.08 26.57 32.08
C ARG A 290 28.89 26.44 33.36
N VAL A 291 30.21 26.47 33.27
CA VAL A 291 31.12 26.43 34.44
C VAL A 291 30.85 27.64 35.33
N GLN A 292 30.84 28.83 34.75
CA GLN A 292 30.49 30.08 35.39
C GLN A 292 29.17 30.01 36.16
N ARG A 293 28.09 29.52 35.53
CA ARG A 293 26.80 29.35 36.21
C ARG A 293 26.87 28.39 37.40
N LYS A 294 27.69 27.34 37.33
CA LYS A 294 27.87 26.36 38.41
C LYS A 294 28.72 26.91 39.56
N VAL A 295 29.79 27.66 39.24
CA VAL A 295 30.68 28.27 40.23
C VAL A 295 29.98 29.41 40.95
N GLU A 296 29.30 30.31 40.23
CA GLU A 296 28.54 31.42 40.81
C GLU A 296 27.28 30.95 41.56
N GLY A 297 26.76 29.76 41.25
CA GLY A 297 25.69 29.13 42.02
C GLY A 297 26.16 28.46 43.32
N ASN A 298 27.47 28.34 43.54
CA ASN A 298 28.02 27.81 44.79
C ASN A 298 28.00 28.90 45.88
N SER A 299 27.43 28.61 47.04
CA SER A 299 27.35 29.53 48.19
C SER A 299 28.70 29.97 48.72
N ASN A 300 29.77 29.19 48.47
CA ASN A 300 31.11 29.49 48.94
C ASN A 300 31.87 30.47 48.06
N VAL A 301 31.28 30.92 46.94
CA VAL A 301 31.92 31.84 45.99
C VAL A 301 31.17 33.15 45.95
N ARG A 302 31.90 34.26 46.09
CA ARG A 302 31.36 35.61 45.96
C ARG A 302 31.89 36.27 44.68
N PRO A 303 31.02 36.56 43.70
CA PRO A 303 31.42 37.31 42.51
C PRO A 303 31.53 38.80 42.83
N MET A 304 32.63 39.42 42.39
CA MET A 304 32.87 40.85 42.53
C MET A 304 33.52 41.42 41.27
N VAL A 305 33.62 42.76 41.23
CA VAL A 305 34.45 43.48 40.26
C VAL A 305 35.53 44.20 41.05
N ARG A 306 36.80 43.99 40.68
CA ARG A 306 37.97 44.57 41.36
C ARG A 306 38.99 45.04 40.32
N GLU A 307 39.78 46.02 40.71
CA GLU A 307 40.98 46.43 39.99
C GLU A 307 42.11 45.45 40.31
N GLY A 308 42.73 44.88 39.28
CA GLY A 308 43.87 43.98 39.43
C GLY A 308 45.18 44.74 39.66
N ARG A 309 46.28 44.01 39.91
CA ARG A 309 47.63 44.61 40.06
C ARG A 309 48.09 45.43 38.85
N SER A 310 47.57 45.10 37.66
CA SER A 310 47.85 45.82 36.42
C SER A 310 47.05 47.11 36.25
N GLY A 311 46.13 47.43 37.18
CA GLY A 311 45.18 48.53 37.03
C GLY A 311 43.95 48.16 36.19
N ASP A 312 43.85 46.92 35.71
CA ASP A 312 42.70 46.46 34.93
C ASP A 312 41.51 46.15 35.83
N VAL A 313 40.36 46.76 35.54
CA VAL A 313 39.11 46.45 36.24
C VAL A 313 38.47 45.21 35.62
N GLY A 314 38.31 44.15 36.41
CA GLY A 314 37.82 42.86 35.93
C GLY A 314 36.87 42.17 36.91
N ARG A 315 36.09 41.22 36.39
CA ARG A 315 35.29 40.32 37.23
C ARG A 315 36.22 39.36 37.95
N VAL A 316 36.04 39.21 39.25
CA VAL A 316 36.82 38.33 40.12
C VAL A 316 35.90 37.44 40.94
N TRP A 317 36.40 36.28 41.32
CA TRP A 317 35.73 35.37 42.25
C TRP A 317 36.57 35.23 43.52
N GLU A 318 35.92 35.40 44.65
CA GLU A 318 36.48 35.25 45.99
C GLU A 318 35.86 34.03 46.67
N TRP A 319 36.68 33.23 47.35
CA TRP A 319 36.18 32.14 48.19
C TRP A 319 35.83 32.67 49.59
N VAL A 320 34.58 32.50 49.99
CA VAL A 320 34.03 32.93 51.29
C VAL A 320 33.71 31.71 52.18
N GLY A 321 33.89 30.49 51.67
CA GLY A 321 33.69 29.26 52.43
C GLY A 321 34.79 29.01 53.46
N ALA A 322 34.63 27.92 54.25
CA ALA A 322 35.67 27.47 55.16
C ALA A 322 37.00 27.24 54.41
N VAL A 323 38.09 27.72 54.99
CA VAL A 323 39.43 27.59 54.45
C VAL A 323 40.12 26.44 55.18
N GLY A 324 40.56 25.42 54.43
CA GLY A 324 41.33 24.32 54.99
C GLY A 324 42.72 24.82 55.43
N MET A 325 43.14 24.45 56.64
CA MET A 325 44.53 24.64 57.06
C MET A 325 45.41 23.73 56.20
N ILE A 326 46.37 24.30 55.47
CA ILE A 326 47.33 23.52 54.69
C ILE A 326 48.23 22.80 55.70
N GLU A 327 48.13 21.47 55.79
CA GLU A 327 49.09 20.68 56.56
C GLU A 327 50.48 20.88 55.96
N SER A 328 51.36 21.52 56.72
CA SER A 328 52.75 21.70 56.30
C SER A 328 53.44 20.33 56.22
N PRO A 329 54.31 20.09 55.23
CA PRO A 329 55.17 18.91 55.23
C PRO A 329 56.02 18.87 56.51
N PRO A 330 56.37 17.69 57.05
CA PRO A 330 57.04 17.57 58.33
C PRO A 330 58.49 18.03 58.19
N GLY A 331 58.76 19.32 58.41
CA GLY A 331 60.10 19.82 58.17
C GLY A 331 60.36 21.31 58.29
N THR A 332 59.50 22.11 58.91
CA THR A 332 59.86 23.49 59.29
C THR A 332 59.09 23.89 60.54
N GLY A 333 59.81 23.92 61.66
CA GLY A 333 59.26 24.31 62.95
C GLY A 333 58.96 25.80 62.95
N ASP A 334 57.68 26.14 63.07
CA ASP A 334 57.29 27.44 63.61
C ASP A 334 56.15 27.31 64.62
N ARG A 335 56.23 28.15 65.64
CA ARG A 335 55.60 28.01 66.95
C ARG A 335 54.06 28.03 66.89
N ARG A 336 53.48 26.92 67.35
CA ARG A 336 52.06 26.77 67.72
C ARG A 336 51.61 27.87 68.71
N LYS A 337 50.61 28.67 68.34
CA LYS A 337 49.65 29.25 69.30
C LYS A 337 48.43 28.35 69.34
N SER A 338 48.31 27.60 70.43
CA SER A 338 47.17 26.76 70.77
C SER A 338 45.94 27.61 71.08
N GLY A 339 44.99 27.65 70.14
CA GLY A 339 43.59 27.98 70.39
C GLY A 339 42.78 26.70 70.42
N SER A 340 42.64 26.11 71.60
CA SER A 340 41.78 24.94 71.84
C SER A 340 40.32 25.35 71.66
N VAL A 341 39.65 24.80 70.65
CA VAL A 341 38.18 24.68 70.62
C VAL A 341 37.84 23.20 70.53
N SER A 342 37.26 22.71 71.61
CA SER A 342 36.71 21.38 71.77
C SER A 342 35.41 21.26 70.99
N PHE A 343 35.28 20.21 70.17
CA PHE A 343 33.97 19.64 69.87
C PHE A 343 34.05 18.13 69.98
N GLY A 344 33.11 17.58 70.75
CA GLY A 344 33.11 16.20 71.23
C GLY A 344 33.04 15.16 70.12
N GLY A 345 33.63 14.01 70.42
CA GLY A 345 33.74 12.90 69.50
C GLY A 345 32.43 12.18 69.20
N ALA A 346 32.41 11.56 68.03
CA ALA A 346 31.67 10.34 67.80
C ALA A 346 32.56 9.41 66.94
N SER A 347 32.83 8.26 67.54
CA SER A 347 33.65 7.15 67.05
C SER A 347 33.23 6.67 65.66
N GLU A 348 34.24 6.24 64.90
CA GLU A 348 34.15 5.44 63.69
C GLU A 348 33.12 4.30 63.81
N ARG A 349 32.27 4.17 62.80
CA ARG A 349 31.78 2.88 62.32
C ARG A 349 32.02 2.80 60.82
N LEU A 350 33.01 1.98 60.46
CA LEU A 350 33.20 1.42 59.13
C LEU A 350 31.89 0.76 58.68
N LEU A 351 31.37 1.17 57.53
CA LEU A 351 30.30 0.46 56.82
C LEU A 351 30.83 0.09 55.44
N GLU A 352 30.94 -1.22 55.22
CA GLU A 352 31.19 -1.87 53.93
C GLU A 352 30.17 -1.43 52.85
N PRO A 353 30.53 -1.52 51.56
CA PRO A 353 29.58 -1.29 50.47
C PRO A 353 28.61 -2.48 50.37
N ARG A 354 27.32 -2.20 50.59
CA ARG A 354 26.22 -3.14 50.37
C ARG A 354 25.77 -3.08 48.91
N ASP A 355 25.75 -4.25 48.27
CA ASP A 355 25.24 -4.50 46.91
C ASP A 355 23.82 -3.94 46.70
N GLU A 356 23.64 -3.11 45.67
CA GLU A 356 22.33 -2.75 45.12
C GLU A 356 21.88 -3.82 44.13
N SER A 357 21.39 -4.94 44.65
CA SER A 357 20.33 -5.67 44.00
C SER A 357 19.15 -5.72 44.98
N ASP A 358 17.97 -5.37 44.45
CA ASP A 358 16.66 -5.47 45.08
C ASP A 358 16.12 -4.21 45.79
N VAL A 359 15.43 -3.37 45.00
CA VAL A 359 14.25 -2.60 45.44
C VAL A 359 13.31 -2.44 44.24
N SER A 360 12.66 -3.54 43.89
CA SER A 360 11.38 -3.52 43.17
C SER A 360 10.26 -3.47 44.21
N ALA A 361 9.72 -2.27 44.50
CA ALA A 361 8.35 -2.07 44.99
C ALA A 361 8.13 -0.58 45.36
N VAL A 362 7.78 0.25 44.38
CA VAL A 362 7.15 1.54 44.68
C VAL A 362 5.68 1.25 44.97
N GLN A 363 5.36 1.22 46.26
CA GLN A 363 4.01 1.10 46.77
C GLN A 363 3.29 2.44 46.55
N LYS A 364 2.24 2.40 45.73
CA LYS A 364 1.36 3.51 45.36
C LYS A 364 0.56 3.95 46.59
N TRP A 365 0.67 5.22 46.97
CA TRP A 365 -0.17 5.85 48.00
C TRP A 365 -1.57 6.11 47.41
N GLU A 366 -2.61 5.58 48.04
CA GLU A 366 -4.02 5.90 47.73
C GLU A 366 -4.54 6.86 48.79
N ASP A 367 -4.82 8.10 48.37
CA ASP A 367 -5.50 9.09 49.21
C ASP A 367 -6.99 8.73 49.33
N GLY A 368 -7.38 8.28 50.52
CA GLY A 368 -8.77 8.15 50.93
C GLY A 368 -9.33 9.49 51.41
N GLY A 369 -10.14 10.14 50.58
CA GLY A 369 -10.98 11.29 50.95
C GLY A 369 -12.46 10.94 50.85
N LYS A 370 -13.15 10.84 51.98
CA LYS A 370 -14.60 10.60 52.10
C LYS A 370 -15.44 11.80 51.61
N PRO A 371 -16.69 11.58 51.20
CA PRO A 371 -17.60 12.63 50.73
C PRO A 371 -18.27 13.36 51.89
N TYR A 372 -18.53 14.65 51.69
CA TYR A 372 -19.46 15.43 52.50
C TYR A 372 -20.77 15.58 51.72
N TYR A 373 -21.87 15.49 52.47
CA TYR A 373 -23.25 15.69 52.05
C TYR A 373 -23.50 16.99 51.27
#